data_AF-A0AAJ2T8D4-F1
#
_entry.id   AF-A0AAJ2T8D4-F1
#
_cell.length_a   1.000
_cell.length_b   1.000
_cell.length_c   1.000
_cell.angle_alpha   90.00
_cell.angle_beta   90.00
_cell.angle_gamma   90.00
#
_symmetry.space_group_name_H-M   'P 1'
#
loop_
_entity.id
_entity.type
_entity.pdbx_description
1 polymer ?
#
loop_
_entity_poly.entity_id
_entity_poly.type
_entity_poly.pdbx_seq_one_letter_code
_entity_poly.pdbx_strand_id
1 'polypeptide(L)'
;MEDDYLLLPAPKGSEAQSDYHSYVNSWANAYIAIPETADPEFAGFITEALDFWSYKYTRPKAYDLTYKQKTARDENSAGMLDIIFDTLCIDFNYIKDFGGSYNALKKVLDGKGELASEMDSLRSKIDSDIEKYVSGWKTGTN
;
A
#
# COMPACT_ATOMS: atom_id res chain seq x y z
N MET A 1 -14.22 -14.53 -19.84
CA MET A 1 -13.06 -14.13 -20.67
C MET A 1 -12.43 -15.42 -21.13
N GLU A 2 -12.51 -15.67 -22.43
CA GLU A 2 -12.03 -16.91 -23.10
C GLU A 2 -10.51 -16.85 -23.37
N ASP A 3 -9.91 -15.66 -23.33
CA ASP A 3 -8.48 -15.48 -23.62
C ASP A 3 -7.60 -15.86 -22.42
N ASP A 4 -6.45 -16.47 -22.75
CA ASP A 4 -5.38 -16.74 -21.80
C ASP A 4 -4.70 -15.43 -21.35
N TYR A 5 -4.35 -15.36 -20.07
CA TYR A 5 -3.60 -14.26 -19.50
C TYR A 5 -2.59 -14.78 -18.47
N LEU A 6 -1.58 -13.97 -18.19
CA LEU A 6 -0.58 -14.23 -17.15
C LEU A 6 -0.60 -13.10 -16.13
N LEU A 7 -0.26 -13.43 -14.89
CA LEU A 7 -0.05 -12.46 -13.82
C LEU A 7 1.45 -12.20 -13.67
N LEU A 8 1.82 -10.93 -13.51
CA LEU A 8 3.21 -10.51 -13.30
C LEU A 8 3.28 -9.50 -12.15
N PRO A 9 4.36 -9.52 -11.34
CA PRO A 9 4.63 -8.45 -10.40
C PRO A 9 4.93 -7.13 -11.12
N ALA A 10 4.80 -6.01 -10.39
CA ALA A 10 5.30 -4.72 -10.88
C ALA A 10 6.80 -4.83 -11.18
N PRO A 11 7.30 -4.27 -12.29
CA PRO A 11 8.72 -4.38 -12.65
C PRO A 11 9.59 -3.68 -11.59
N LYS A 12 10.81 -4.20 -11.40
CA LYS A 12 11.82 -3.54 -10.57
C LYS A 12 12.17 -2.18 -11.18
N GLY A 13 12.38 -1.18 -10.34
CA GLY A 13 12.81 0.15 -10.80
C GLY A 13 14.27 0.21 -11.24
N SER A 14 15.07 -0.78 -10.83
CA SER A 14 16.50 -0.90 -11.15
C SER A 14 16.98 -2.34 -11.03
N GLU A 15 18.00 -2.71 -11.79
CA GLU A 15 18.67 -4.03 -11.68
C GLU A 15 19.33 -4.25 -10.31
N ALA A 16 19.68 -3.17 -9.61
CA ALA A 16 20.27 -3.25 -8.27
C ALA A 16 19.27 -3.65 -7.17
N GLN A 17 17.97 -3.65 -7.47
CA GLN A 17 16.92 -4.00 -6.51
C GLN A 17 16.87 -5.53 -6.31
N SER A 18 17.04 -6.00 -5.07
CA SER A 18 17.07 -7.44 -4.74
C SER A 18 15.75 -8.14 -5.07
N ASP A 19 14.64 -7.52 -4.70
CA ASP A 19 13.31 -8.13 -4.74
C ASP A 19 12.32 -7.29 -5.54
N TYR A 20 11.18 -7.87 -5.90
CA TYR A 20 10.07 -7.11 -6.47
C TYR A 20 9.39 -6.29 -5.37
N HIS A 21 8.71 -5.20 -5.74
CA HIS A 21 7.87 -4.46 -4.80
C HIS A 21 6.59 -4.06 -5.51
N SER A 22 5.48 -4.65 -5.09
CA SER A 22 4.16 -4.32 -5.60
C SER A 22 3.42 -3.48 -4.59
N TYR A 23 3.03 -2.26 -4.96
CA TYR A 23 2.35 -1.38 -4.03
C TYR A 23 0.86 -1.72 -3.95
N VAL A 24 0.29 -1.59 -2.75
CA VAL A 24 -1.16 -1.70 -2.54
C VAL A 24 -1.84 -0.42 -3.02
N ASN A 25 -2.82 -0.54 -3.91
CA ASN A 25 -3.61 0.60 -4.35
C ASN A 25 -4.49 1.11 -3.19
N SER A 26 -4.16 2.28 -2.66
CA SER A 26 -4.88 2.87 -1.52
C SER A 26 -6.35 3.21 -1.82
N TRP A 27 -6.78 3.33 -3.08
CA TRP A 27 -8.18 3.59 -3.42
C TRP A 27 -9.04 2.32 -3.51
N ALA A 28 -8.43 1.14 -3.53
CA ALA A 28 -9.13 -0.13 -3.64
C ALA A 28 -9.27 -0.85 -2.29
N ASN A 29 -8.84 -0.22 -1.20
CA ASN A 29 -8.87 -0.83 0.13
C ASN A 29 -10.26 -0.74 0.78
N ALA A 30 -10.63 -1.80 1.49
CA ALA A 30 -11.77 -1.78 2.39
C ALA A 30 -11.37 -1.09 3.69
N TYR A 31 -12.17 -0.13 4.16
CA TYR A 31 -11.94 0.61 5.40
C TYR A 31 -13.02 0.28 6.42
N ILE A 32 -12.62 0.27 7.69
CA ILE A 32 -13.54 0.28 8.82
C ILE A 32 -13.63 1.72 9.31
N ALA A 33 -14.85 2.25 9.44
CA ALA A 33 -15.10 3.54 10.05
C ALA A 33 -15.53 3.34 11.51
N ILE A 34 -14.87 4.03 12.43
CA ILE A 34 -15.24 4.06 13.85
C ILE A 34 -15.97 5.39 14.09
N PRO A 35 -17.22 5.38 14.57
CA PRO A 35 -17.92 6.61 14.94
C PRO A 35 -17.16 7.36 16.03
N GLU A 36 -17.12 8.69 15.94
CA GLU A 36 -16.49 9.54 16.96
C GLU A 36 -17.13 9.38 18.36
N THR A 37 -18.38 8.94 18.41
CA THR A 37 -19.12 8.67 19.64
C THR A 37 -18.85 7.30 20.25
N ALA A 38 -18.04 6.45 19.61
CA ALA A 38 -17.72 5.11 20.10
C ALA A 38 -16.68 5.15 21.24
N ASP A 39 -16.65 4.09 22.06
CA ASP A 39 -15.57 3.88 23.02
C ASP A 39 -14.26 3.51 22.26
N PRO A 40 -13.22 4.35 22.31
CA PRO A 40 -12.00 4.14 21.56
C PRO A 40 -11.20 2.90 22.03
N GLU A 41 -11.22 2.58 23.32
CA GLU A 41 -10.48 1.43 23.84
C GLU A 41 -11.15 0.13 23.37
N PHE A 42 -12.47 0.05 23.47
CA PHE A 42 -13.21 -1.11 23.01
C PHE A 42 -13.13 -1.26 21.48
N ALA A 43 -13.28 -0.17 20.72
CA ALA A 43 -13.17 -0.20 19.28
C ALA A 43 -11.76 -0.62 18.82
N GLY A 44 -10.71 -0.14 19.49
CA GLY A 44 -9.34 -0.56 19.25
C GLY A 44 -9.14 -2.05 19.51
N PHE A 45 -9.59 -2.55 20.68
CA PHE A 45 -9.50 -3.96 21.04
C PHE A 45 -10.20 -4.88 20.03
N ILE A 46 -11.43 -4.54 19.62
CA ILE A 46 -12.19 -5.34 18.65
C ILE A 46 -11.51 -5.32 17.28
N THR A 47 -11.00 -4.16 16.84
CA THR A 47 -10.34 -4.05 15.53
C THR A 47 -9.04 -4.87 15.49
N GLU A 48 -8.24 -4.83 16.56
CA GLU A 48 -7.03 -5.66 16.70
C GLU A 48 -7.38 -7.15 16.68
N ALA A 49 -8.42 -7.56 17.41
CA ALA A 49 -8.86 -8.95 17.40
C ALA A 49 -9.30 -9.39 15.99
N LEU A 50 -10.09 -8.57 15.29
CA LEU A 50 -10.52 -8.85 13.92
C LEU A 50 -9.34 -8.98 12.96
N ASP A 51 -8.34 -8.11 13.08
CA ASP A 51 -7.13 -8.17 12.24
C ASP A 51 -6.33 -9.45 12.51
N PHE A 52 -6.13 -9.80 13.79
CA PHE A 52 -5.45 -11.04 14.17
C PHE A 52 -6.13 -12.30 13.58
N TRP A 53 -7.45 -12.42 13.74
CA TRP A 53 -8.20 -13.56 13.20
C TRP A 53 -8.22 -13.55 11.66
N SER A 54 -8.30 -12.36 11.05
CA SER A 54 -8.21 -12.21 9.60
C SER A 54 -6.86 -12.68 9.07
N TYR A 55 -5.75 -12.18 9.63
CA TYR A 55 -4.40 -12.56 9.27
C TYR A 55 -4.17 -14.06 9.43
N LYS A 56 -4.64 -14.64 10.54
CA LYS A 56 -4.38 -16.05 10.86
C LYS A 56 -5.23 -17.04 10.05
N TYR A 57 -6.48 -16.70 9.71
CA TYR A 57 -7.41 -17.67 9.12
C TYR A 57 -8.08 -17.21 7.83
N THR A 58 -8.52 -15.96 7.76
CA THR A 58 -9.30 -15.47 6.61
C THR A 58 -8.40 -15.18 5.42
N ARG A 59 -7.32 -14.42 5.62
CA ARG A 59 -6.38 -14.01 4.57
C ARG A 59 -5.74 -15.23 3.87
N PRO A 60 -5.20 -16.26 4.56
CA PRO A 60 -4.62 -17.42 3.89
C PRO A 60 -5.66 -18.18 3.04
N LYS A 61 -6.86 -18.39 3.58
CA LYS A 61 -7.93 -19.07 2.83
C LYS A 61 -8.41 -18.26 1.62
N ALA A 62 -8.56 -16.95 1.77
CA ALA A 62 -8.92 -16.07 0.67
C ALA A 62 -7.84 -16.09 -0.42
N TYR A 63 -6.56 -16.07 -0.02
CA TYR A 63 -5.42 -16.18 -0.92
C TYR A 63 -5.48 -17.45 -1.78
N ASP A 64 -5.60 -18.61 -1.14
CA ASP A 64 -5.62 -19.90 -1.84
C ASP A 64 -6.85 -20.05 -2.74
N LEU A 65 -8.05 -19.77 -2.21
CA LEU A 65 -9.30 -20.04 -2.92
C LEU A 65 -9.62 -18.99 -3.98
N THR A 66 -9.44 -17.71 -3.69
CA THR A 66 -9.86 -16.62 -4.58
C THR A 66 -8.76 -16.22 -5.54
N TYR A 67 -7.53 -16.07 -5.05
CA TYR A 67 -6.44 -15.56 -5.88
C TYR A 67 -5.75 -16.69 -6.63
N LYS A 68 -5.25 -17.73 -5.95
CA LYS A 68 -4.56 -18.84 -6.62
C LYS A 68 -5.50 -19.69 -7.47
N GLN A 69 -6.56 -20.24 -6.88
CA GLN A 69 -7.43 -21.17 -7.61
C GLN A 69 -8.32 -20.49 -8.67
N LYS A 70 -9.02 -19.41 -8.32
CA LYS A 70 -9.98 -18.77 -9.24
C LYS A 70 -9.34 -17.77 -10.21
N THR A 71 -8.27 -17.07 -9.79
CA THR A 71 -7.71 -15.94 -10.55
C THR A 71 -6.47 -16.32 -11.36
N ALA A 72 -5.47 -16.99 -10.78
CA ALA A 72 -4.26 -17.34 -11.52
C ALA A 72 -4.49 -18.38 -12.62
N ARG A 73 -5.39 -19.35 -12.40
CA ARG A 73 -5.76 -20.44 -13.33
C ARG A 73 -4.61 -21.36 -13.79
N ASP A 74 -3.35 -21.00 -13.56
CA ASP A 74 -2.14 -21.76 -13.83
C ASP A 74 -1.10 -21.62 -12.70
N GLU A 75 -0.16 -22.56 -12.62
CA GLU A 75 0.86 -22.62 -11.56
C GLU A 75 1.89 -21.48 -11.65
N ASN A 76 2.23 -21.00 -12.85
CA ASN A 76 3.20 -19.91 -13.01
C ASN A 76 2.61 -18.59 -12.49
N SER A 77 1.37 -18.28 -12.86
CA SER A 77 0.64 -17.11 -12.35
C SER A 77 0.43 -17.21 -10.83
N ALA A 78 0.23 -18.41 -10.28
CA ALA A 78 0.13 -18.61 -8.84
C ALA A 78 1.45 -18.29 -8.13
N GLY A 79 2.60 -18.69 -8.69
CA GLY A 79 3.92 -18.32 -8.18
C GLY A 79 4.22 -16.82 -8.30
N MET A 80 3.73 -16.15 -9.35
CA MET A 80 3.84 -14.70 -9.47
C MET A 80 3.01 -13.97 -8.41
N LEU A 81 1.84 -14.51 -8.03
CA LEU A 81 1.08 -13.99 -6.89
C LEU A 81 1.82 -14.18 -5.57
N ASP A 82 2.59 -15.25 -5.38
CA ASP A 82 3.39 -15.43 -4.15
C ASP A 82 4.40 -14.28 -4.03
N ILE A 83 5.15 -14.01 -5.10
CA ILE A 83 6.09 -12.87 -5.16
C ILE A 83 5.39 -11.54 -4.85
N ILE A 84 4.21 -11.29 -5.46
CA ILE A 84 3.45 -10.06 -5.22
C ILE A 84 3.08 -9.93 -3.75
N PHE A 85 2.49 -10.98 -3.15
CA PHE A 85 1.97 -10.94 -1.78
C PHE A 85 3.05 -10.91 -0.70
N ASP A 86 4.21 -11.52 -0.96
CA ASP A 86 5.37 -11.50 -0.07
C ASP A 86 6.10 -10.16 -0.07
N THR A 87 5.92 -9.36 -1.13
CA THR A 87 6.62 -8.08 -1.33
C THR A 87 5.69 -6.87 -1.38
N LEU A 88 4.46 -7.02 -0.87
CA LEU A 88 3.50 -5.91 -0.81
C LEU A 88 4.07 -4.75 0.01
N CYS A 89 4.04 -3.56 -0.58
CA CYS A 89 4.40 -2.33 0.10
C CYS A 89 3.20 -1.36 0.15
N ILE A 90 3.17 -0.55 1.20
CA ILE A 90 2.20 0.54 1.35
C ILE A 90 2.96 1.84 1.14
N ASP A 91 2.53 2.61 0.14
CA ASP A 91 3.05 3.97 -0.07
C ASP A 91 2.24 4.96 0.76
N PHE A 92 2.79 5.36 1.92
CA PHE A 92 2.17 6.36 2.78
C PHE A 92 2.13 7.75 2.14
N ASN A 93 3.03 8.06 1.20
CA ASN A 93 3.02 9.35 0.52
C ASN A 93 1.75 9.52 -0.32
N TYR A 94 1.25 8.43 -0.89
CA TYR A 94 0.00 8.44 -1.64
C TYR A 94 -1.22 8.79 -0.77
N ILE A 95 -1.16 8.51 0.54
CA ILE A 95 -2.23 8.80 1.51
C ILE A 95 -2.03 10.18 2.16
N LYS A 96 -0.79 10.56 2.47
CA LYS A 96 -0.46 11.74 3.26
C LYS A 96 0.00 12.95 2.45
N ASP A 97 0.38 12.74 1.19
CA ASP A 97 0.94 13.77 0.31
C ASP A 97 2.04 14.58 1.03
N PHE A 98 3.08 13.89 1.52
CA PHE A 98 4.14 14.50 2.30
C PHE A 98 4.75 15.66 1.53
N GLY A 99 4.78 16.84 2.15
CA GLY A 99 5.27 18.05 1.52
C GLY A 99 4.53 18.50 0.27
N GLY A 100 3.41 17.91 -0.12
CA GLY A 100 2.74 18.16 -1.41
C GLY A 100 3.38 17.40 -2.59
N SER A 101 4.23 16.41 -2.32
CA SER A 101 5.03 15.72 -3.34
C SER A 101 4.20 14.87 -4.31
N TYR A 102 3.08 14.27 -3.88
CA TYR A 102 2.19 13.55 -4.77
C TYR A 102 1.52 14.51 -5.76
N ASN A 103 1.07 15.67 -5.27
CA ASN A 103 0.51 16.71 -6.13
C ASN A 103 1.55 17.30 -7.11
N ALA A 104 2.80 17.45 -6.66
CA ALA A 104 3.92 17.84 -7.52
C ALA A 104 4.18 16.81 -8.62
N LEU A 105 4.19 15.51 -8.28
CA LEU A 105 4.33 14.44 -9.28
C LEU A 105 3.17 14.48 -10.29
N LYS A 106 1.93 14.66 -9.84
CA LYS A 106 0.78 14.82 -10.73
C LYS A 106 0.93 16.01 -11.67
N LYS A 107 1.41 17.14 -11.18
CA LYS A 107 1.71 18.34 -12.00
C LYS A 107 2.77 18.05 -13.06
N VAL A 108 3.82 17.30 -12.73
CA VAL A 108 4.86 16.88 -13.68
C VAL A 108 4.28 15.95 -14.75
N LEU A 109 3.46 14.97 -14.35
CA LEU A 109 2.78 14.06 -15.28
C LEU A 109 1.81 14.78 -16.22
N ASP A 110 1.20 15.88 -15.77
CA ASP A 110 0.40 16.80 -16.59
C ASP A 110 1.25 17.66 -17.55
N GLY A 111 2.58 17.54 -17.55
CA GLY A 111 3.49 18.33 -18.36
C GLY A 111 3.67 19.79 -17.88
N LYS A 112 3.33 20.08 -16.61
CA LYS A 112 3.31 21.45 -16.06
C LYS A 112 4.48 21.75 -15.12
N GLY A 113 5.51 20.90 -15.09
CA GLY A 113 6.66 21.05 -14.22
C GLY A 113 7.78 20.07 -14.57
N GLU A 114 8.95 20.30 -14.02
CA GLU A 114 10.11 19.41 -14.15
C GLU A 114 10.33 18.70 -12.81
N LEU A 115 10.55 17.38 -12.86
CA LEU A 115 10.54 16.54 -11.67
C LEU A 115 11.56 16.98 -10.61
N ALA A 116 12.82 17.20 -11.01
CA ALA A 116 13.87 17.56 -10.07
C ALA A 116 13.57 18.90 -9.40
N SER A 117 13.16 19.90 -10.18
CA SER A 117 12.86 21.26 -9.70
C SER A 117 11.69 21.28 -8.72
N GLU A 118 10.59 20.58 -9.02
CA GLU A 118 9.43 20.50 -8.13
C GLU A 118 9.79 19.77 -6.82
N MET A 119 10.49 18.64 -6.91
CA MET A 119 10.87 17.84 -5.73
C MET A 119 11.89 18.55 -4.84
N ASP A 120 12.90 19.20 -5.42
CA ASP A 120 13.88 19.98 -4.68
C ASP A 120 13.24 21.14 -3.91
N SER A 121 12.25 21.80 -4.50
CA SER A 121 11.53 22.90 -3.85
C SER A 121 10.73 22.47 -2.62
N LEU A 122 10.34 21.19 -2.56
CA LEU A 122 9.51 20.63 -1.49
C LEU A 122 10.31 19.83 -0.47
N ARG A 123 11.59 19.55 -0.72
CA ARG A 123 12.40 18.59 0.05
C ARG A 123 12.36 18.83 1.56
N SER A 124 12.64 20.05 2.01
CA SER A 124 12.61 20.39 3.45
C SER A 124 11.23 20.17 4.08
N LYS A 125 10.15 20.35 3.31
CA LYS A 125 8.78 20.14 3.77
C LYS A 125 8.44 18.64 3.82
N ILE A 126 8.86 17.88 2.80
CA ILE A 126 8.72 16.42 2.75
C ILE A 126 9.38 15.81 3.98
N ASP A 127 10.64 16.14 4.24
CA ASP A 127 11.41 15.62 5.37
C ASP A 127 10.71 15.96 6.71
N SER A 128 10.27 17.22 6.88
CA SER A 128 9.55 17.63 8.09
C SER A 128 8.22 16.90 8.30
N ASP A 129 7.44 16.68 7.24
CA ASP A 129 6.15 16.01 7.35
C ASP A 129 6.32 14.50 7.64
N ILE A 130 7.33 13.86 7.05
CA ILE A 130 7.72 12.47 7.35
C ILE A 130 8.18 12.35 8.81
N GLU A 131 9.04 13.24 9.29
CA GLU A 131 9.52 13.23 10.68
C GLU A 131 8.37 13.36 11.68
N LYS A 132 7.41 14.26 11.42
CA LYS A 132 6.21 14.41 12.25
C LYS A 132 5.35 13.14 12.25
N TYR A 133 5.17 12.54 11.09
CA TYR A 133 4.40 11.30 10.97
C TYR A 133 5.03 10.15 11.78
N VAL A 134 6.34 9.95 11.63
CA VAL A 134 7.08 8.89 12.33
C VAL A 134 7.16 9.14 13.83
N SER A 135 7.30 10.39 14.27
CA SER A 135 7.33 10.73 15.70
C SER A 135 5.98 10.55 16.38
N GLY A 136 4.88 10.89 15.71
CA GLY A 136 3.52 10.67 16.24
C GLY A 136 3.19 9.19 16.49
N TRP A 137 3.73 8.28 15.69
CA TRP A 137 3.57 6.84 15.91
C TRP A 137 4.25 6.33 17.18
N LYS A 138 5.33 6.99 17.61
CA LYS A 138 6.10 6.56 18.79
C LYS A 138 5.50 7.02 20.11
N THR A 139 4.66 8.06 20.11
CA THR A 139 4.16 8.67 21.35
C THR A 139 2.75 8.22 21.73
N GLY A 140 2.04 7.45 20.89
CA GLY A 140 0.71 6.92 21.23
C GLY A 140 -0.36 7.99 21.49
N THR A 141 -0.09 9.25 21.14
CA THR A 141 -0.99 10.39 21.33
C THR A 141 -1.49 10.83 19.98
N ASN A 142 -2.60 10.23 19.53
CA ASN A 142 -3.61 10.94 18.75
C ASN A 142 -4.60 11.55 19.72
#